data_AF-A0A1F5YIA3-F1
#
_entry.id   AF-A0A1F5YIA3-F1
#
_cell.length_a   1.000
_cell.length_b   1.000
_cell.length_c   1.000
_cell.angle_alpha   90.00
_cell.angle_beta   90.00
_cell.angle_gamma   90.00
#
_symmetry.space_group_name_H-M   'P 1'
#
loop_
_entity.id
_entity.type
_entity.pdbx_description
1 polymer ?
#
loop_
_entity_poly.entity_id
_entity_poly.type
_entity_poly.pdbx_seq_one_letter_code
_entity_poly.pdbx_strand_id
1 'polypeptide(L)' 'MSLGDDWPELLTVREVAKILRVSPLTIKRWGKRGKLPAIRINSRGDRRYKKEAVLWLLGLQQKSQV' A
#
# COMPACT_ATOMS: atom_id res chain seq x y z
N MET A 1 11.81 -9.42 14.37
CA MET A 1 10.70 -9.11 13.46
C MET A 1 11.13 -8.00 12.54
N SER A 2 11.03 -8.21 11.23
CA SER A 2 11.22 -7.18 10.22
C SER A 2 9.92 -6.36 10.07
N LEU A 3 10.02 -5.13 9.55
CA LEU A 3 8.85 -4.28 9.40
C LEU A 3 7.88 -4.89 8.38
N GLY A 4 6.64 -5.16 8.81
CA GLY A 4 5.57 -5.65 7.94
C GLY A 4 5.52 -7.17 7.78
N ASP A 5 6.26 -7.94 8.58
CA ASP A 5 6.10 -9.41 8.62
C ASP A 5 4.66 -9.80 8.97
N ASP A 6 4.07 -9.13 9.98
CA ASP A 6 2.72 -9.42 10.47
C ASP A 6 1.60 -8.72 9.68
N TRP A 7 1.92 -8.01 8.59
CA TRP A 7 0.91 -7.34 7.78
C TRP A 7 0.33 -8.29 6.73
N PRO A 8 -0.99 -8.20 6.45
CA PRO A 8 -1.58 -8.93 5.34
C PRO A 8 -0.96 -8.52 4.00
N GLU A 9 -0.99 -9.41 3.02
CA GLU A 9 -0.47 -9.11 1.66
C GLU A 9 -1.19 -7.93 1.00
N LEU A 10 -2.47 -7.74 1.32
CA LEU A 10 -3.32 -6.68 0.77
C LEU A 10 -3.88 -5.77 1.88
N LEU A 11 -3.41 -4.53 1.88
CA LEU A 11 -3.81 -3.50 2.82
C LEU A 11 -4.98 -2.67 2.27
N THR A 12 -5.89 -2.29 3.15
CA THR A 12 -6.95 -1.31 2.88
C THR A 12 -6.39 0.11 2.79
N VAL A 13 -7.17 1.03 2.23
CA VAL A 13 -6.87 2.47 2.24
C VAL A 13 -6.54 2.99 3.64
N ARG A 14 -7.27 2.54 4.68
CA ARG A 14 -7.10 3.04 6.06
C ARG A 14 -5.81 2.54 6.69
N GLU A 15 -5.45 1.28 6.47
CA GLU A 15 -4.20 0.70 6.98
C GLU A 15 -2.99 1.38 6.34
N VAL A 16 -2.99 1.55 5.01
CA VAL A 16 -1.92 2.26 4.31
C VAL A 16 -1.80 3.71 4.80
N ALA A 17 -2.93 4.40 4.98
CA ALA A 17 -2.96 5.76 5.50
C ALA A 17 -2.32 5.86 6.89
N LYS A 18 -2.63 4.89 7.77
CA LYS A 18 -2.05 4.80 9.12
C LYS A 18 -0.54 4.54 9.08
N ILE A 19 -0.10 3.60 8.24
CA ILE A 19 1.33 3.24 8.07
C ILE A 19 2.13 4.44 7.58
N LEU A 20 1.64 5.11 6.53
CA LEU A 20 2.35 6.23 5.90
C LEU A 20 2.09 7.58 6.56
N ARG A 21 1.29 7.62 7.64
CA ARG A 21 0.90 8.83 8.38
C ARG A 21 0.34 9.95 7.49
N VAL A 22 -0.54 9.59 6.57
CA VAL A 22 -1.23 10.53 5.68
C VAL A 22 -2.74 10.30 5.72
N SER A 23 -3.52 11.23 5.16
CA SER A 23 -4.97 11.04 5.06
C SER A 23 -5.35 9.88 4.11
N PRO A 24 -6.47 9.16 4.36
CA PRO A 24 -7.03 8.21 3.40
C PRO A 24 -7.31 8.82 2.01
N LEU A 25 -7.61 10.12 1.94
CA LEU A 25 -7.81 10.83 0.68
C LEU A 25 -6.50 10.92 -0.12
N THR A 26 -5.36 11.14 0.55
CA THR A 26 -4.04 11.14 -0.07
C THR A 26 -3.74 9.79 -0.73
N ILE A 27 -4.01 8.69 -0.03
CA ILE A 27 -3.84 7.33 -0.58
C ILE A 27 -4.75 7.09 -1.80
N LYS A 28 -6.01 7.55 -1.74
CA LYS A 28 -6.92 7.48 -2.91
C LYS A 28 -6.41 8.30 -4.09
N ARG A 29 -5.83 9.48 -3.85
CA ARG A 29 -5.24 10.35 -4.90
C ARG A 29 -4.00 9.71 -5.51
N TRP A 30 -3.13 9.09 -4.72
CA TRP A 30 -1.96 8.38 -5.22
C TRP A 30 -2.34 7.20 -6.10
N GLY A 31 -3.40 6.45 -5.75
CA GLY A 31 -3.94 5.41 -6.63
C GLY A 31 -4.45 5.94 -7.95
N LYS A 32 -5.12 7.11 -7.97
CA LYS A 32 -5.58 7.74 -9.23
C LYS A 32 -4.41 8.25 -10.08
N ARG A 33 -3.31 8.67 -9.45
CA ARG A 33 -2.10 9.21 -10.11
C ARG A 33 -1.06 8.14 -10.47
N GLY A 34 -1.31 6.86 -10.18
CA GLY A 34 -0.37 5.77 -10.44
C GLY A 34 0.83 5.67 -9.47
N LYS A 35 1.00 6.62 -8.53
CA LYS A 35 2.09 6.58 -7.52
C LYS A 35 2.00 5.37 -6.59
N LEU A 36 0.79 4.94 -6.27
CA LEU A 36 0.53 3.74 -5.49
C LEU A 36 -0.68 3.03 -6.09
N PRO A 37 -0.48 2.19 -7.13
CA PRO A 37 -1.58 1.56 -7.86
C PRO A 37 -2.49 0.74 -6.93
N ALA A 38 -3.80 0.95 -7.06
CA ALA A 38 -4.79 0.26 -6.26
C ALA A 38 -5.40 -0.91 -7.04
N ILE A 39 -5.53 -2.06 -6.37
CA ILE A 39 -6.32 -3.19 -6.86
C ILE A 39 -7.78 -2.94 -6.48
N ARG A 40 -8.68 -2.94 -7.47
CA ARG A 40 -10.12 -2.93 -7.22
C ARG A 40 -10.60 -4.36 -7.05
N ILE A 41 -11.22 -4.66 -5.92
CA ILE A 41 -11.59 -6.04 -5.56
C ILE A 41 -13.08 -6.34 -5.74
N ASN A 42 -13.90 -5.33 -6.01
CA ASN A 42 -15.34 -5.49 -6.23
C ASN A 42 -15.92 -4.34 -7.07
N SER A 43 -17.20 -4.49 -7.44
CA SER A 43 -17.98 -3.52 -8.21
C SER A 43 -18.20 -2.18 -7.48
N ARG A 44 -18.23 -2.18 -6.14
CA ARG A 44 -18.29 -0.96 -5.32
C ARG A 44 -17.05 -0.08 -5.49
N GLY A 45 -15.93 -0.65 -5.92
CA GLY A 45 -14.67 0.04 -6.12
C GLY A 45 -13.80 0.10 -4.86
N ASP A 46 -13.95 -0.86 -3.96
CA ASP A 46 -13.06 -1.01 -2.81
C ASP A 46 -11.62 -1.23 -3.28
N ARG A 47 -10.68 -0.57 -2.59
CA ARG A 47 -9.28 -0.50 -2.98
C ARG A 47 -8.41 -1.26 -2.00
N ARG A 48 -7.53 -2.10 -2.55
CA ARG A 48 -6.46 -2.77 -1.84
C ARG A 48 -5.10 -2.38 -2.42
N TYR A 49 -4.08 -2.47 -1.58
CA TYR A 49 -2.71 -2.10 -1.91
C TYR A 49 -1.78 -3.23 -1.49
N LYS A 50 -0.86 -3.62 -2.37
CA LYS A 50 0.14 -4.65 -2.04
C LYS A 50 1.03 -4.16 -0.91
N LYS A 51 1.26 -5.03 0.07
CA LYS A 51 2.21 -4.81 1.17
C LYS A 51 3.57 -4.34 0.65
N GLU A 52 4.09 -5.02 -0.38
CA GLU A 52 5.36 -4.72 -1.02
C GLU A 52 5.45 -3.29 -1.52
N ALA A 53 4.39 -2.77 -2.15
CA ALA A 53 4.38 -1.40 -2.66
C ALA A 53 4.42 -0.36 -1.54
N VAL A 54 3.81 -0.67 -0.39
CA VAL A 54 3.85 0.20 0.80
C VAL A 54 5.23 0.15 1.45
N LEU A 55 5.85 -1.03 1.55
CA LEU A 55 7.22 -1.19 2.04
C LEU A 55 8.23 -0.48 1.14
N TRP A 56 8.05 -0.55 -0.18
CA TRP A 56 8.87 0.20 -1.15
C TRP A 56 8.79 1.71 -0.92
N LEU A 57 7.60 2.26 -0.66
CA LEU A 57 7.42 3.68 -0.32
C LEU A 57 8.08 4.08 1.00
N LEU A 58 8.28 3.13 1.92
CA LEU A 58 9.02 3.34 3.17
C LEU A 58 10.55 3.23 2.97
N GLY A 59 11.02 3.01 1.74
CA GLY A 59 12.45 2.85 1.43
C GLY A 59 13.00 1.46 1.76
N LEU A 60 12.13 0.51 2.12
CA LEU A 60 12.52 -0.88 2.32
C LEU A 60 12.57 -1.56 0.95
N GLN A 61 13.73 -1.47 0.30
CA GLN A 61 14.00 -2.23 -0.90
C GLN A 61 14.21 -3.69 -0.53
N GLN A 62 13.40 -4.60 -1.08
CA GLN A 62 13.88 -5.97 -1.25
C GLN A 62 15.07 -5.87 -2.20
N LYS A 63 16.29 -6.13 -1.71
CA LYS A 63 17.40 -6.39 -2.60
C LYS A 63 16.95 -7.55 -3.48
N SER A 64 16.66 -7.27 -4.74
CA SER A 64 16.58 -8.30 -5.76
C SER A 64 17.92 -9.01 -5.72
N GLN A 65 17.91 -10.22 -5.18
CA GLN A 65 19.07 -11.09 -5.18
C GLN A 65 19.27 -11.50 -6.63
N VAL A 66 20.17 -10.76 -7.31
CA VAL A 66 20.78 -11.14 -8.58
C VAL A 66 22.23 -11.46 -8.27
#